data_AF-A0A366ICI9-F1
#
_entry.id   AF-A0A366ICI9-F1
#
_cell.length_a   1.000
_cell.length_b   1.000
_cell.length_c   1.000
_cell.angle_alpha   90.00
_cell.angle_beta   90.00
_cell.angle_gamma   90.00
#
_symmetry.space_group_name_H-M   'P 1'
#
loop_
_entity.id
_entity.type
_entity.pdbx_description
1 polymer ?
#
loop_
_entity_poly.entity_id
_entity_poly.type
_entity_poly.pdbx_seq_one_letter_code
_entity_poly.pdbx_strand_id
1 'polypeptide(L)'
;MAPWSIGWRIGATAIAFVILTFGQFLNTNDFFPLGSLTQYATAKNLDGEVNSTCIAAEFPGEDEPRRLGFNTATVGIERGDVESQLDRVIANPELLQTLADSYVRLHPDEPKPERMILCRETTQLEDGIRVGEPTQRVLATWEVR
;
A
#
# COMPACT_ATOMS: atom_id res chain seq x y z
N MET A 1 49.51 2.46 -5.28
CA MET A 1 48.41 2.69 -4.32
C MET A 1 48.76 1.99 -3.01
N ALA A 2 48.72 2.68 -1.87
CA ALA A 2 49.04 2.06 -0.59
C ALA A 2 48.04 0.94 -0.26
N PRO A 3 48.48 -0.22 0.28
CA PRO A 3 47.61 -1.37 0.57
C PRO A 3 46.44 -0.99 1.52
N TRP A 4 46.65 0.03 2.36
CA TRP A 4 45.63 0.63 3.21
C TRP A 4 44.43 1.20 2.43
N SER A 5 44.68 1.82 1.28
CA SER A 5 43.63 2.38 0.41
C SER A 5 42.78 1.27 -0.21
N ILE A 6 43.39 0.15 -0.56
CA ILE A 6 42.69 -1.03 -1.10
C ILE A 6 41.84 -1.69 -0.02
N GLY A 7 42.42 -1.92 1.17
CA GLY A 7 41.73 -2.55 2.29
C GLY A 7 40.47 -1.81 2.72
N TRP A 8 40.55 -0.48 2.87
CA TRP A 8 39.39 0.35 3.24
C TRP A 8 38.27 0.29 2.19
N ARG A 9 38.61 0.36 0.90
CA ARG A 9 37.62 0.30 -0.19
C ARG A 9 36.89 -1.04 -0.20
N ILE A 10 37.64 -2.14 -0.09
CA ILE A 10 37.06 -3.48 -0.03
C ILE A 10 36.17 -3.63 1.21
N GLY A 11 36.62 -3.16 2.37
CA GLY A 11 35.83 -3.18 3.60
C GLY A 11 34.51 -2.42 3.47
N ALA A 12 34.56 -1.18 2.96
CA ALA A 12 33.37 -0.37 2.74
C ALA A 12 32.40 -1.02 1.73
N THR A 13 32.91 -1.58 0.63
CA THR A 13 32.10 -2.30 -0.35
C THR A 13 31.48 -3.56 0.23
N ALA A 14 32.22 -4.34 1.02
CA ALA A 14 31.70 -5.54 1.67
C ALA A 14 30.58 -5.21 2.67
N ILE A 15 30.75 -4.14 3.46
CA ILE A 15 29.72 -3.66 4.38
C ILE A 15 28.45 -3.26 3.61
N ALA A 16 28.60 -2.44 2.55
CA ALA A 16 27.47 -2.03 1.71
C ALA A 16 26.77 -3.24 1.08
N PHE A 17 27.53 -4.22 0.58
CA PHE A 17 27.00 -5.46 0.02
C PHE A 17 26.17 -6.26 1.03
N VAL A 18 26.69 -6.43 2.26
CA VAL A 18 25.96 -7.14 3.34
C VAL A 18 24.66 -6.43 3.68
N ILE A 19 24.70 -5.10 3.87
CA ILE A 19 23.52 -4.29 4.20
C ILE A 19 22.45 -4.45 3.11
N LEU A 20 22.83 -4.23 1.84
CA LEU A 20 21.88 -4.28 0.73
C LEU A 20 21.31 -5.70 0.53
N THR A 21 22.14 -6.73 0.68
CA THR A 21 21.71 -8.14 0.57
C THR A 21 20.73 -8.52 1.68
N PHE A 22 21.01 -8.11 2.92
CA PHE A 22 20.13 -8.39 4.05
C PHE A 22 18.78 -7.66 3.90
N GLY A 23 18.78 -6.43 3.40
CA GLY A 23 17.57 -5.69 3.04
C GLY A 23 16.69 -6.42 2.03
N GLN A 24 17.27 -7.16 1.07
CA GLN A 24 16.50 -7.95 0.11
C GLN A 24 15.87 -9.21 0.74
N PHE A 25 16.57 -9.87 1.67
CA PHE A 25 16.05 -11.08 2.33
C PHE A 25 14.90 -10.81 3.29
N LEU A 26 14.90 -9.64 3.95
CA LEU A 26 13.82 -9.26 4.87
C LEU A 26 12.53 -8.83 4.16
N ASN A 27 12.58 -8.53 2.86
CA ASN A 27 11.43 -8.13 2.03
C ASN A 27 10.55 -7.05 2.71
N THR A 28 11.19 -6.03 3.29
CA THR A 28 10.52 -4.87 3.90
C THR A 28 10.96 -3.56 3.23
N ASN A 29 10.00 -2.65 3.08
CA ASN A 29 10.21 -1.30 2.57
C ASN A 29 10.57 -0.31 3.69
N ASP A 30 10.49 -0.70 4.97
CA ASP A 30 10.67 0.19 6.13
C ASP A 30 12.08 0.78 6.23
N PHE A 31 13.08 0.08 5.67
CA PHE A 31 14.48 0.51 5.69
C PHE A 31 14.89 1.32 4.46
N PHE A 32 13.96 1.95 3.74
CA PHE A 32 14.28 2.78 2.58
C PHE A 32 15.41 3.78 2.89
N PRO A 33 16.45 3.92 2.03
CA PRO A 33 16.59 3.34 0.68
C PRO A 33 17.31 1.98 0.64
N LEU A 34 17.52 1.33 1.79
CA LEU A 34 18.30 0.09 1.93
C LEU A 34 17.42 -1.18 2.03
N GLY A 35 16.10 -1.02 2.10
CA GLY A 35 15.12 -2.11 2.09
C GLY A 35 14.94 -2.76 0.71
N SER A 36 14.02 -3.72 0.61
CA SER A 36 13.66 -4.33 -0.67
C SER A 36 12.92 -3.34 -1.57
N LEU A 37 13.31 -3.19 -2.83
CA LEU A 37 12.57 -2.34 -3.79
C LEU A 37 11.45 -3.16 -4.44
N THR A 38 10.42 -3.53 -3.67
CA THR A 38 9.31 -4.43 -4.09
C THR A 38 8.42 -3.89 -5.23
N GLN A 39 8.71 -2.69 -5.74
CA GLN A 39 8.00 -2.07 -6.85
C GLN A 39 8.17 -2.82 -8.19
N TYR A 40 9.09 -3.79 -8.29
CA TYR A 40 9.32 -4.56 -9.50
C TYR A 40 8.50 -5.87 -9.52
N ALA A 41 7.77 -6.07 -10.63
CA ALA A 41 6.87 -7.18 -10.84
C ALA A 41 7.59 -8.54 -10.75
N THR A 42 7.32 -9.29 -9.68
CA THR A 42 7.65 -10.72 -9.61
C THR A 42 6.71 -11.49 -10.53
N ALA A 43 7.18 -12.60 -11.11
CA ALA A 43 6.32 -13.51 -11.85
C ALA A 43 5.09 -13.88 -11.00
N LYS A 44 3.90 -13.65 -11.54
CA LYS A 44 2.64 -13.96 -10.88
C LYS A 44 2.19 -15.36 -11.26
N ASN A 45 1.60 -16.07 -10.31
CA ASN A 45 0.93 -17.33 -10.60
C ASN A 45 -0.28 -17.05 -11.50
N LEU A 46 -0.31 -17.66 -12.69
CA LEU A 46 -1.37 -17.48 -13.69
C LEU A 46 -2.71 -18.09 -13.23
N ASP A 47 -2.67 -19.02 -12.28
CA ASP A 47 -3.85 -19.63 -11.65
C ASP A 47 -4.05 -19.13 -10.20
N GLY A 48 -3.39 -18.01 -9.86
CA GLY A 48 -3.42 -17.43 -8.52
C GLY A 48 -4.46 -16.33 -8.36
N GLU A 49 -4.39 -15.65 -7.21
CA GLU A 49 -5.23 -14.50 -6.90
C GLU A 49 -4.50 -13.18 -7.14
N VAL A 50 -5.24 -12.19 -7.65
CA VAL A 50 -4.81 -10.78 -7.72
C VAL A 50 -5.59 -9.97 -6.70
N ASN A 51 -4.84 -9.37 -5.78
CA ASN A 51 -5.39 -8.51 -4.74
C ASN A 51 -5.25 -7.05 -5.14
N SER A 52 -6.34 -6.29 -5.07
CA SER A 52 -6.35 -4.85 -5.25
C SER A 52 -6.88 -4.18 -3.99
N THR A 53 -6.10 -3.27 -3.41
CA THR A 53 -6.54 -2.51 -2.24
C THR A 53 -7.54 -1.44 -2.67
N CYS A 54 -8.55 -1.24 -1.83
CA CYS A 54 -9.60 -0.27 -2.07
C CYS A 54 -9.93 0.56 -0.85
N ILE A 55 -10.49 1.74 -1.11
CA ILE A 55 -10.99 2.65 -0.08
C ILE A 55 -12.42 3.05 -0.44
N ALA A 56 -13.32 2.95 0.53
CA ALA A 56 -14.70 3.39 0.44
C ALA A 56 -15.04 4.26 1.65
N ALA A 57 -16.12 5.01 1.55
CA ALA A 57 -16.62 5.85 2.62
C ALA A 57 -18.14 5.76 2.71
N GLU A 58 -18.66 5.78 3.93
CA GLU A 58 -20.08 6.01 4.18
C GLU A 58 -20.31 7.50 4.37
N PHE A 59 -21.31 8.02 3.68
CA PHE A 59 -21.71 9.42 3.76
C PHE A 59 -23.09 9.53 4.40
N PRO A 60 -23.39 10.67 5.05
CA PRO A 60 -24.70 10.90 5.63
C PRO A 60 -25.81 10.77 4.58
N GLY A 61 -26.77 9.89 4.85
CA GLY A 61 -27.95 9.68 3.98
C GLY A 61 -27.74 8.70 2.82
N GLU A 62 -26.59 8.04 2.72
CA GLU A 62 -26.36 6.93 1.79
C GLU A 62 -26.59 5.58 2.48
N ASP A 63 -27.26 4.64 1.82
CA ASP A 63 -27.54 3.30 2.36
C ASP A 63 -26.35 2.33 2.19
N GLU A 64 -25.46 2.61 1.24
CA GLU A 64 -24.29 1.78 0.92
C GLU A 64 -23.00 2.61 0.88
N PRO A 65 -21.84 2.05 1.26
CA PRO A 65 -20.58 2.75 1.17
C PRO A 65 -20.22 3.11 -0.28
N ARG A 66 -19.93 4.37 -0.53
CA ARG A 66 -19.44 4.85 -1.81
C ARG A 66 -17.97 4.52 -1.97
N ARG A 67 -17.63 3.85 -3.07
CA ARG A 67 -16.24 3.58 -3.47
C ARG A 67 -15.55 4.90 -3.83
N LEU A 68 -14.37 5.14 -3.25
CA LEU A 68 -13.57 6.32 -3.53
C LEU A 68 -12.38 5.96 -4.43
N GLY A 69 -11.96 6.94 -5.23
CA GLY A 69 -10.72 6.85 -6.01
C GLY A 69 -9.50 6.89 -5.10
N PHE A 70 -8.53 6.02 -5.35
CA PHE A 70 -7.26 6.01 -4.62
C PHE A 70 -6.22 6.82 -5.39
N ASN A 71 -6.36 8.14 -5.34
CA ASN A 71 -5.49 9.08 -6.06
C ASN A 71 -5.38 10.42 -5.33
N THR A 72 -4.41 11.23 -5.77
CA THR A 72 -4.14 12.56 -5.21
C THR A 72 -5.30 13.56 -5.30
N ALA A 73 -6.21 13.42 -6.26
CA ALA A 73 -7.37 14.30 -6.41
C ALA A 73 -8.54 13.91 -5.50
N THR A 74 -8.66 12.62 -5.12
CA THR A 74 -9.77 12.13 -4.29
C THR A 74 -9.41 12.08 -2.81
N VAL A 75 -8.38 11.32 -2.43
CA VAL A 75 -7.99 11.11 -1.02
C VAL A 75 -6.58 11.62 -0.71
N GLY A 76 -5.93 12.27 -1.67
CA GLY A 76 -4.63 12.94 -1.48
C GLY A 76 -3.41 12.02 -1.54
N ILE A 77 -3.58 10.74 -1.87
CA ILE A 77 -2.51 9.74 -1.89
C ILE A 77 -2.78 8.66 -2.96
N GLU A 78 -1.72 8.09 -3.54
CA GLU A 78 -1.81 7.02 -4.53
C GLU A 78 -1.95 5.64 -3.86
N ARG A 79 -2.62 4.70 -4.54
CA ARG A 79 -2.85 3.34 -4.02
C ARG A 79 -1.59 2.62 -3.61
N GLY A 80 -0.54 2.75 -4.42
CA GLY A 80 0.74 2.07 -4.19
C GLY A 80 1.40 2.50 -2.87
N ASP A 81 1.24 3.75 -2.47
CA ASP A 81 1.83 4.27 -1.22
C ASP A 81 1.15 3.64 -0.01
N VAL A 82 -0.18 3.48 -0.05
CA VAL A 82 -0.92 2.81 1.03
C VAL A 82 -0.72 1.30 1.01
N GLU A 83 -0.67 0.67 -0.17
CA GLU A 83 -0.33 -0.75 -0.30
C GLU A 83 1.06 -1.07 0.27
N SER A 84 2.02 -0.15 0.13
CA SER A 84 3.37 -0.32 0.70
C SER A 84 3.40 -0.34 2.23
N GLN A 85 2.38 0.22 2.88
CA GLN A 85 2.24 0.29 4.34
C GLN A 85 0.94 -0.39 4.81
N LEU A 86 0.40 -1.32 4.03
CA LEU A 86 -0.95 -1.85 4.26
C LEU A 86 -1.11 -2.46 5.65
N ASP A 87 -0.14 -3.26 6.09
CA ASP A 87 -0.16 -3.89 7.41
C ASP A 87 -0.17 -2.85 8.54
N ARG A 88 0.54 -1.74 8.37
CA ARG A 88 0.53 -0.62 9.33
C ARG A 88 -0.84 0.03 9.39
N VAL A 89 -1.49 0.27 8.25
CA VAL A 89 -2.83 0.86 8.20
C VAL A 89 -3.89 -0.08 8.78
N ILE A 90 -3.78 -1.39 8.53
CA ILE A 90 -4.67 -2.40 9.14
C ILE A 90 -4.48 -2.42 10.66
N ALA A 91 -3.24 -2.39 11.14
CA ALA A 91 -2.93 -2.41 12.57
C ALA A 91 -3.31 -1.10 13.29
N ASN A 92 -3.35 0.02 12.56
CA ASN A 92 -3.64 1.36 13.09
C ASN A 92 -4.72 2.05 12.23
N PRO A 93 -6.01 1.63 12.33
CA PRO A 93 -7.08 2.15 11.48
C PRO A 93 -7.32 3.66 11.62
N GLU A 94 -6.86 4.30 12.70
CA GLU A 94 -6.92 5.75 12.88
C GLU A 94 -6.19 6.54 11.80
N LEU A 95 -5.24 5.91 11.09
CA LEU A 95 -4.57 6.53 9.94
C LEU A 95 -5.56 6.85 8.80
N LEU A 96 -6.73 6.18 8.76
CA LEU A 96 -7.80 6.49 7.80
C LEU A 96 -8.43 7.87 8.06
N GLN A 97 -8.30 8.45 9.27
CA GLN A 97 -8.73 9.83 9.54
C GLN A 97 -8.01 10.82 8.61
N THR A 98 -6.72 10.63 8.35
CA THR A 98 -5.95 11.52 7.46
C THR A 98 -6.49 11.48 6.02
N LEU A 99 -6.99 10.32 5.57
CA LEU A 99 -7.64 10.18 4.27
C LEU A 99 -9.00 10.90 4.25
N ALA A 100 -9.80 10.78 5.32
CA ALA A 100 -11.05 11.51 5.45
C ALA A 100 -10.84 13.03 5.46
N ASP A 101 -9.88 13.52 6.24
CA ASP A 101 -9.54 14.95 6.32
C ASP A 101 -9.05 15.48 4.96
N SER A 102 -8.31 14.65 4.22
CA SER A 102 -7.87 14.98 2.86
C SER A 102 -9.01 15.01 1.87
N TYR A 103 -9.93 14.05 1.95
CA TYR A 103 -11.14 14.04 1.14
C TYR A 103 -11.97 15.31 1.35
N VAL A 104 -12.25 15.68 2.60
CA VAL A 104 -13.01 16.90 2.95
C VAL A 104 -12.32 18.17 2.42
N ARG A 105 -10.99 18.24 2.54
CA ARG A 105 -10.21 19.38 2.02
C ARG A 105 -10.27 19.48 0.50
N LEU A 106 -10.27 18.35 -0.20
CA LEU A 106 -10.29 18.27 -1.67
C LEU A 106 -11.71 18.43 -2.26
N HIS A 107 -12.75 18.11 -1.49
CA HIS A 107 -14.16 18.15 -1.90
C HIS A 107 -14.97 19.00 -0.90
N PRO A 108 -14.72 20.33 -0.81
CA PRO A 108 -15.38 21.19 0.17
C PRO A 108 -16.90 21.30 -0.01
N ASP A 109 -17.40 20.99 -1.22
CA ASP A 109 -18.82 21.03 -1.57
C ASP A 109 -19.53 19.67 -1.38
N GLU A 110 -18.79 18.62 -0.98
CA GLU A 110 -19.35 17.29 -0.70
C GLU A 110 -19.52 17.04 0.80
N PRO A 111 -20.46 16.17 1.20
CA PRO A 111 -20.64 15.84 2.61
C PRO A 111 -19.37 15.20 3.20
N LYS A 112 -19.14 15.43 4.50
CA LYS A 112 -18.07 14.77 5.25
C LYS A 112 -18.38 13.26 5.37
N PRO A 113 -17.41 12.37 5.11
CA PRO A 113 -17.56 10.94 5.42
C PRO A 113 -17.84 10.72 6.90
N GLU A 114 -18.78 9.83 7.23
CA GLU A 114 -19.03 9.36 8.59
C GLU A 114 -18.07 8.23 8.96
N ARG A 115 -17.80 7.32 8.01
CA ARG A 115 -16.90 6.18 8.17
C ARG A 115 -16.02 5.98 6.96
N MET A 116 -14.74 5.71 7.19
CA MET A 116 -13.80 5.24 6.18
C MET A 116 -13.63 3.73 6.25
N ILE A 117 -13.53 3.08 5.09
CA ILE A 117 -13.45 1.62 4.95
C ILE A 117 -12.30 1.27 4.02
N LEU A 118 -11.28 0.63 4.57
CA LEU A 118 -10.21 -0.01 3.80
C LEU A 118 -10.63 -1.43 3.45
N CYS A 119 -10.56 -1.77 2.17
CA CYS A 119 -10.99 -3.06 1.66
C CYS A 119 -9.96 -3.67 0.70
N ARG A 120 -10.22 -4.92 0.32
CA ARG A 120 -9.47 -5.67 -0.69
C ARG A 120 -10.45 -6.35 -1.62
N GLU A 121 -10.26 -6.15 -2.92
CA GLU A 121 -10.87 -6.96 -3.96
C GLU A 121 -9.89 -8.05 -4.38
N THR A 122 -10.37 -9.29 -4.35
CA THR A 122 -9.60 -10.47 -4.74
C THR A 122 -10.19 -11.01 -6.03
N THR A 123 -9.37 -11.09 -7.07
CA THR A 123 -9.74 -11.63 -8.37
C THR A 123 -9.02 -12.95 -8.58
N GLN A 124 -9.77 -14.04 -8.81
CA GLN A 124 -9.19 -15.33 -9.18
C GLN A 124 -8.77 -15.31 -10.65
N LEU A 125 -7.61 -15.89 -10.95
CA LEU A 125 -7.14 -16.12 -12.31
C LEU A 125 -7.16 -17.62 -12.65
N GLU A 126 -7.35 -17.92 -13.92
CA GLU A 126 -7.13 -19.23 -14.55
C GLU A 126 -6.43 -18.96 -15.88
N ASP A 127 -5.25 -19.54 -16.10
CA ASP A 127 -4.40 -19.27 -17.27
C ASP A 127 -4.13 -17.77 -17.52
N GLY A 128 -4.06 -16.98 -16.45
CA GLY A 128 -3.82 -15.53 -16.49
C GLY A 128 -5.06 -14.69 -16.83
N ILE A 129 -6.23 -15.32 -16.92
CA ILE A 129 -7.50 -14.66 -17.22
C ILE A 129 -8.36 -14.63 -15.96
N ARG A 130 -9.04 -13.50 -15.70
CA ARG A 130 -9.99 -13.38 -14.60
C ARG A 130 -11.14 -14.39 -14.78
N VAL A 131 -11.42 -15.14 -13.72
CA VAL A 131 -12.57 -16.04 -13.62
C VAL A 131 -13.46 -15.66 -12.45
N GLY A 132 -14.78 -15.70 -12.67
CA GLY A 132 -15.77 -15.29 -11.67
C GLY A 132 -15.79 -13.80 -11.37
N GLU A 133 -16.61 -13.42 -10.39
CA GLU A 133 -16.68 -12.04 -9.88
C GLU A 133 -15.66 -11.82 -8.75
N PRO A 134 -15.05 -10.63 -8.63
CA PRO A 134 -14.08 -10.36 -7.58
C PRO A 134 -14.79 -10.37 -6.24
N THR A 135 -14.16 -10.99 -5.24
CA THR A 135 -14.68 -10.98 -3.87
C THR A 135 -14.09 -9.81 -3.11
N GLN A 136 -14.95 -8.99 -2.50
CA GLN A 136 -14.52 -7.89 -1.65
C GLN A 136 -14.46 -8.33 -0.17
N ARG A 137 -13.39 -7.92 0.52
CA ARG A 137 -13.20 -8.10 1.96
C ARG A 137 -12.85 -6.78 2.61
N VAL A 138 -13.49 -6.46 3.73
CA VAL A 138 -13.08 -5.33 4.58
C VAL A 138 -11.83 -5.71 5.35
N LEU A 139 -10.83 -4.83 5.31
CA LEU A 139 -9.55 -4.98 6.00
C LEU A 139 -9.52 -4.17 7.30
N ALA A 140 -10.02 -2.94 7.26
CA ALA A 140 -10.11 -2.05 8.41
C ALA A 140 -11.21 -1.01 8.22
N THR A 141 -11.74 -0.49 9.32
CA THR A 141 -12.76 0.57 9.33
C THR A 141 -12.41 1.63 10.35
N TRP A 142 -12.80 2.88 10.11
CA TRP A 142 -12.59 3.99 11.04
C TRP A 142 -13.77 4.95 11.03
N GLU A 143 -14.33 5.21 12.22
CA GLU A 143 -15.36 6.24 12.43
C GLU A 143 -14.70 7.62 12.49
N VAL A 144 -15.07 8.49 11.55
CA VAL A 144 -14.44 9.80 11.35
C VAL A 144 -14.84 10.75 12.47
N ARG A 145 -13.86 11.48 13.00
CA ARG A 145 -14.05 12.48 14.06
C ARG A 145 -13.92 13.90 13.52
#